data_AF-A0A432SGF8-F1
#
_entry.id   AF-A0A432SGF8-F1
#
_cell.length_a   1.000
_cell.length_b   1.000
_cell.length_c   1.000
_cell.angle_alpha   90.00
_cell.angle_beta   90.00
_cell.angle_gamma   90.00
#
_symmetry.space_group_name_H-M   'P 1'
#
loop_
_entity.id
_entity.type
_entity.pdbx_description
1 polymer ?
#
loop_
_entity_poly.entity_id
_entity_poly.type
_entity_poly.pdbx_seq_one_letter_code
_entity_poly.pdbx_strand_id
1 'polypeptide(L)'
;MSLTIKAIEAAKPTDKDYNLADEDSLYLQIKPSGTKSWIFRYRLDGKAIKKSFGVYPALSLADARKKRVKARSDLANNLNPFPKRVAATTVRKRTFKECAQLYTDNILVNKSDAHHNRTVKAWERDVFVQDTKDGKKDPSPQLRIGDKYINDITSDDIKAILVSMKDRSATESARKVFSSIQLVYKYIYAVQSDKEPFEKITFNPCEIIELKFVLGEHEIKNYPIIDKPRPLGILLQDIKEYSGDTSVKLALKMIANTFVRPTNIRSANWDEIDLEAKKWSIPGSKMKTKKELIVPLSTQVLCILNEAKEYSGAVGLIFPSPKSKTQPLSDAAMVSALRRIGYTSSEIVAHSFRGIFSTIAHESGKYKIPNFISFTSVDI
;
A
#
# COMPACT_ATOMS: atom_id res chain seq x y z
N MET A 1 -64.90 23.80 -2.44
CA MET A 1 -65.21 23.99 -1.02
C MET A 1 -64.06 23.46 -0.20
N SER A 2 -63.65 24.20 0.83
CA SER A 2 -62.60 23.79 1.76
C SER A 2 -63.11 22.65 2.64
N LEU A 3 -62.32 21.58 2.79
CA LEU A 3 -62.66 20.48 3.68
C LEU A 3 -62.51 20.91 5.15
N THR A 4 -63.43 20.51 6.02
CA THR A 4 -63.40 20.83 7.46
C THR A 4 -63.12 19.59 8.32
N ILE A 5 -62.57 19.78 9.51
CA ILE A 5 -62.29 18.67 10.45
C ILE A 5 -63.57 17.91 10.80
N LYS A 6 -64.68 18.62 11.06
CA LYS A 6 -65.99 18.00 11.31
C LYS A 6 -66.46 17.10 10.16
N ALA A 7 -66.26 17.53 8.91
CA ALA A 7 -66.60 16.72 7.74
C ALA A 7 -65.69 15.48 7.60
N ILE A 8 -64.42 15.59 7.99
CA ILE A 8 -63.47 14.46 8.00
C ILE A 8 -63.87 13.43 9.04
N GLU A 9 -64.23 13.86 10.25
CA GLU A 9 -64.64 12.98 11.35
C GLU A 9 -65.95 12.27 11.03
N ALA A 10 -66.93 12.99 10.46
CA ALA A 10 -68.22 12.44 10.05
C ALA A 10 -68.16 11.47 8.86
N ALA A 11 -67.05 11.46 8.11
CA ALA A 11 -66.88 10.59 6.94
C ALA A 11 -66.80 9.10 7.34
N LYS A 12 -67.79 8.31 6.89
CA LYS A 12 -67.89 6.87 7.14
C LYS A 12 -67.44 6.05 5.92
N PRO A 13 -66.86 4.85 6.12
CA PRO A 13 -66.52 3.96 5.02
C PRO A 13 -67.77 3.53 4.24
N THR A 14 -67.62 3.27 2.94
CA THR A 14 -68.65 2.68 2.07
C THR A 14 -68.05 1.49 1.32
N ASP A 15 -68.86 0.77 0.54
CA ASP A 15 -68.41 -0.43 -0.20
C ASP A 15 -67.34 -0.14 -1.27
N LYS A 16 -67.10 1.13 -1.62
CA LYS A 16 -66.09 1.55 -2.60
C LYS A 16 -65.30 2.75 -2.10
N ASP A 17 -64.04 2.86 -2.53
CA ASP A 17 -63.22 4.04 -2.27
C ASP A 17 -63.94 5.31 -2.79
N TYR A 18 -64.07 6.33 -1.95
CA TYR A 18 -64.55 7.64 -2.36
C TYR A 18 -63.61 8.75 -1.86
N ASN A 19 -63.74 9.95 -2.44
CA ASN A 19 -62.87 11.07 -2.12
C ASN A 19 -63.70 12.26 -1.65
N LEU A 20 -63.28 12.88 -0.56
CA LEU A 20 -63.71 14.22 -0.17
C LEU A 20 -62.70 15.22 -0.73
N ALA A 21 -63.17 16.17 -1.55
CA ALA A 21 -62.31 17.19 -2.12
C ALA A 21 -61.95 18.25 -1.08
N ASP A 22 -60.67 18.61 -1.03
CA ASP A 22 -60.19 19.87 -0.49
C ASP A 22 -59.74 20.76 -1.66
N GLU A 23 -59.22 21.95 -1.36
CA GLU A 23 -58.71 22.87 -2.37
C GLU A 23 -57.44 22.36 -3.06
N ASP A 24 -57.18 22.90 -4.26
CA ASP A 24 -55.90 22.75 -4.98
C ASP A 24 -55.48 21.30 -5.24
N SER A 25 -56.42 20.47 -5.70
CA SER A 25 -56.18 19.06 -6.07
C SER A 25 -55.71 18.17 -4.90
N LEU A 26 -55.96 18.59 -3.67
CA LEU A 26 -55.86 17.77 -2.47
C LEU A 26 -57.22 17.12 -2.18
N TYR A 27 -57.19 15.84 -1.81
CA TYR A 27 -58.37 15.06 -1.49
C TYR A 27 -58.09 14.20 -0.26
N LEU A 28 -59.14 13.91 0.51
CA LEU A 28 -59.12 12.82 1.47
C LEU A 28 -59.79 11.60 0.84
N GLN A 29 -59.03 10.55 0.57
CA GLN A 29 -59.56 9.28 0.09
C GLN A 29 -59.96 8.41 1.29
N ILE A 30 -61.21 7.94 1.30
CA ILE A 30 -61.74 7.01 2.30
C ILE A 30 -61.91 5.66 1.61
N LYS A 31 -61.25 4.63 2.15
CA LYS A 31 -61.37 3.24 1.68
C LYS A 31 -62.49 2.50 2.42
N PRO A 32 -63.02 1.39 1.87
CA PRO A 32 -63.94 0.50 2.59
C PRO A 32 -63.40 -0.01 3.93
N SER A 33 -62.08 -0.16 4.06
CA SER A 33 -61.39 -0.49 5.32
C SER A 33 -61.45 0.61 6.38
N GLY A 34 -62.00 1.78 6.06
CA GLY A 34 -62.03 2.98 6.88
C GLY A 34 -60.72 3.76 6.97
N THR A 35 -59.69 3.33 6.24
CA THR A 35 -58.45 4.11 6.11
C THR A 35 -58.73 5.42 5.37
N LYS A 36 -58.36 6.54 5.99
CA LYS A 36 -58.45 7.89 5.43
C LYS A 36 -57.06 8.36 5.01
N SER A 37 -56.83 8.58 3.72
CA SER A 37 -55.52 8.94 3.16
C SER A 37 -55.57 10.26 2.40
N TRP A 38 -54.61 11.14 2.68
CA TRP A 38 -54.43 12.37 1.91
C TRP A 38 -53.85 12.05 0.55
N ILE A 39 -54.56 12.43 -0.50
CA ILE A 39 -54.20 12.21 -1.90
C ILE A 39 -54.01 13.56 -2.58
N PHE A 40 -52.85 13.74 -3.21
CA PHE A 40 -52.57 14.86 -4.09
C PHE A 40 -52.53 14.38 -5.54
N ARG A 41 -53.27 15.06 -6.40
CA ARG A 41 -53.31 14.78 -7.84
C ARG A 41 -52.63 15.93 -8.59
N TYR A 42 -51.70 15.60 -9.46
CA TYR A 42 -50.97 16.59 -10.25
C TYR A 42 -50.61 16.05 -11.63
N ARG A 43 -50.16 16.94 -12.52
CA ARG A 43 -49.56 16.56 -13.80
C ARG A 43 -48.09 16.94 -13.80
N LEU A 44 -47.25 16.05 -14.31
CA LEU A 44 -45.83 16.28 -14.57
C LEU A 44 -45.53 15.63 -15.93
N ASP A 45 -44.87 16.37 -16.82
CA ASP A 45 -44.56 15.93 -18.20
C ASP A 45 -45.78 15.38 -18.95
N GLY A 46 -46.93 16.07 -18.83
CA GLY A 46 -48.20 15.69 -19.46
C GLY A 46 -48.92 14.48 -18.84
N LYS A 47 -48.30 13.76 -17.89
CA LYS A 47 -48.87 12.57 -17.24
C LYS A 47 -49.62 12.93 -15.97
N ALA A 48 -50.85 12.43 -15.83
CA ALA A 48 -51.61 12.55 -14.58
C ALA A 48 -51.08 11.57 -13.53
N ILE A 49 -50.68 12.10 -12.37
CA ILE A 49 -50.08 11.35 -11.27
C ILE A 49 -50.92 11.54 -10.00
N LYS A 50 -51.15 10.44 -9.29
CA LYS A 50 -51.81 10.40 -7.97
C LYS A 50 -50.77 9.96 -6.93
N LYS A 51 -50.53 10.77 -5.89
CA LYS A 51 -49.62 10.43 -4.78
C LYS A 51 -50.29 10.67 -3.43
N SER A 52 -49.91 9.88 -2.43
CA SER A 52 -50.40 10.08 -1.05
C SER A 52 -49.38 10.87 -0.23
N PHE A 53 -49.87 11.81 0.58
CA PHE A 53 -49.04 12.52 1.57
C PHE A 53 -48.92 11.79 2.91
N GLY A 54 -49.80 10.83 3.18
CA GLY A 54 -49.93 10.12 4.45
C GLY A 54 -51.39 9.86 4.82
N VAL A 55 -51.60 9.16 5.94
CA VAL A 55 -52.92 8.80 6.48
C VAL A 55 -53.36 9.78 7.57
N TYR A 56 -54.65 10.05 7.66
CA TYR A 56 -55.28 10.76 8.79
C TYR A 56 -55.62 9.73 9.90
N PRO A 57 -55.46 10.05 11.20
CA PRO A 57 -55.09 11.36 11.76
C PRO A 57 -53.58 11.63 11.88
N ALA A 58 -52.71 10.65 11.57
CA ALA A 58 -51.25 10.80 11.70
C ALA A 58 -50.67 12.00 10.92
N LEU A 59 -51.31 12.36 9.80
CA LEU A 59 -51.11 13.63 9.13
C LEU A 59 -52.41 14.45 9.23
N SER A 60 -52.34 15.60 9.89
CA SER A 60 -53.48 16.49 10.06
C SER A 60 -53.88 17.16 8.73
N LEU A 61 -55.10 17.72 8.66
CA LEU A 61 -55.54 18.53 7.52
C LEU A 61 -54.61 19.73 7.28
N ALA A 62 -54.17 20.40 8.36
CA ALA A 62 -53.27 21.53 8.28
C ALA A 62 -51.91 21.14 7.68
N ASP A 63 -51.34 20.00 8.11
CA ASP A 63 -50.06 19.52 7.59
C ASP A 63 -50.17 18.98 6.16
N ALA A 64 -51.30 18.37 5.81
CA ALA A 64 -51.60 17.99 4.43
C ALA A 64 -51.64 19.22 3.50
N ARG A 65 -52.23 20.33 3.96
CA ARG A 65 -52.22 21.62 3.22
C ARG A 65 -50.82 22.22 3.10
N LYS A 66 -50.00 22.19 4.16
CA LYS A 66 -48.58 22.61 4.08
C LYS A 66 -47.80 21.79 3.05
N LYS A 67 -47.96 20.46 3.06
CA LYS A 67 -47.32 19.57 2.07
C LYS A 67 -47.81 19.86 0.64
N ARG A 68 -49.10 20.16 0.46
CA ARG A 68 -49.69 20.58 -0.82
C ARG A 68 -49.04 21.86 -1.34
N VAL A 69 -48.90 22.90 -0.51
CA VAL A 69 -48.28 24.18 -0.90
C VAL A 69 -46.86 23.94 -1.40
N LYS A 70 -46.05 23.18 -0.65
CA LYS A 70 -44.70 22.81 -1.07
C LYS A 70 -44.70 22.05 -2.39
N ALA A 71 -45.52 21.00 -2.51
CA ALA A 71 -45.58 20.19 -3.73
C ALA A 71 -45.97 21.00 -4.97
N ARG A 72 -46.84 22.02 -4.81
CA ARG A 72 -47.19 22.94 -5.89
C ARG A 72 -46.05 23.90 -6.24
N SER A 73 -45.29 24.37 -5.26
CA SER A 73 -44.09 25.17 -5.48
C SER A 73 -43.03 24.38 -6.25
N ASP A 74 -42.81 23.11 -5.89
CA ASP A 74 -41.89 22.22 -6.61
C ASP A 74 -42.34 22.05 -8.08
N LEU A 75 -43.63 21.82 -8.32
CA LEU A 75 -44.18 21.70 -9.68
C LEU A 75 -44.06 22.97 -10.51
N ALA A 76 -44.23 24.15 -9.90
CA ALA A 76 -44.05 25.44 -10.59
C ALA A 76 -42.59 25.63 -11.06
N ASN A 77 -41.64 24.97 -10.40
CA ASN A 77 -40.21 24.96 -10.77
C ASN A 77 -39.82 23.74 -11.64
N ASN A 78 -40.80 23.02 -12.22
CA ASN A 78 -40.58 21.78 -12.97
C ASN A 78 -39.86 20.66 -12.18
N LEU A 79 -39.96 20.65 -10.84
CA LEU A 79 -39.42 19.60 -9.98
C LEU A 79 -40.49 18.57 -9.63
N ASN A 80 -40.10 17.29 -9.50
CA ASN A 80 -41.02 16.24 -9.04
C ASN A 80 -41.20 16.32 -7.51
N PRO A 81 -42.40 16.62 -6.97
CA PRO A 81 -42.63 16.74 -5.53
C PRO A 81 -42.57 15.42 -4.75
N PHE A 82 -42.54 14.28 -5.46
CA PHE A 82 -42.37 12.95 -4.89
C PHE A 82 -41.29 12.21 -5.67
N PRO A 83 -40.00 12.58 -5.49
CA PRO A 83 -38.91 11.82 -6.07
C PRO A 83 -39.04 10.37 -5.61
N LYS A 84 -38.77 9.41 -6.51
CA LYS A 84 -38.69 8.00 -6.11
C LYS A 84 -37.67 7.92 -4.98
N ARG A 85 -38.06 7.40 -3.82
CA ARG A 85 -37.12 6.96 -2.80
C ARG A 85 -36.19 5.96 -3.48
N VAL A 86 -35.01 6.39 -3.90
CA VAL A 86 -33.85 5.51 -3.87
C VAL A 86 -33.75 5.14 -2.40
N ALA A 87 -33.88 3.86 -2.08
CA ALA A 87 -33.59 3.40 -0.72
C ALA A 87 -32.26 4.05 -0.32
N ALA A 88 -32.19 4.63 0.88
CA ALA A 88 -30.90 5.04 1.41
C ALA A 88 -30.04 3.76 1.45
N THR A 89 -29.20 3.57 0.44
CA THR A 89 -28.15 2.56 0.46
C THR A 89 -27.37 2.90 1.72
N THR A 90 -27.45 2.07 2.75
CA THR A 90 -26.63 2.25 3.95
C THR A 90 -25.19 2.29 3.46
N VAL A 91 -24.61 3.48 3.42
CA VAL A 91 -23.26 3.70 2.91
C VAL A 91 -22.35 2.90 3.82
N ARG A 92 -21.72 1.84 3.28
CA ARG A 92 -20.88 0.95 4.07
C ARG A 92 -19.57 1.66 4.39
N LYS A 93 -19.16 1.66 5.64
CA LYS A 93 -17.82 2.12 6.03
C LYS A 93 -16.79 1.01 5.75
N ARG A 94 -15.59 1.39 5.33
CA ARG A 94 -14.43 0.48 5.24
C ARG A 94 -13.49 0.71 6.41
N THR A 95 -12.99 -0.38 6.96
CA THR A 95 -11.85 -0.35 7.88
C THR A 95 -10.55 -0.10 7.12
N PHE A 96 -9.51 0.38 7.81
CA PHE A 96 -8.20 0.51 7.20
C PHE A 96 -7.65 -0.84 6.71
N LYS A 97 -7.90 -1.93 7.43
CA LYS A 97 -7.47 -3.28 7.05
C LYS A 97 -8.10 -3.73 5.73
N GLU A 98 -9.40 -3.50 5.53
CA GLU A 98 -10.07 -3.76 4.23
C GLU A 98 -9.44 -2.93 3.10
N CYS A 99 -9.17 -1.65 3.35
CA CYS A 99 -8.50 -0.77 2.37
C CYS A 99 -7.06 -1.20 2.06
N ALA A 100 -6.31 -1.63 3.07
CA ALA A 100 -4.95 -2.14 2.94
C ALA A 100 -4.91 -3.46 2.16
N GLN A 101 -5.93 -4.32 2.32
CA GLN A 101 -6.09 -5.54 1.53
C GLN A 101 -6.32 -5.20 0.05
N LEU A 102 -7.22 -4.26 -0.26
CA LEU A 102 -7.45 -3.82 -1.64
C LEU A 102 -6.18 -3.26 -2.28
N TYR A 103 -5.41 -2.44 -1.55
CA TYR A 103 -4.11 -1.98 -2.01
C TYR A 103 -3.15 -3.15 -2.27
N THR A 104 -3.14 -4.14 -1.38
CA THR A 104 -2.31 -5.33 -1.51
C THR A 104 -2.62 -6.09 -2.79
N ASP A 105 -3.90 -6.39 -3.01
CA ASP A 105 -4.39 -7.21 -4.11
C ASP A 105 -4.22 -6.54 -5.48
N ASN A 106 -4.28 -5.20 -5.53
CA ASN A 106 -4.27 -4.47 -6.80
C ASN A 106 -2.91 -3.81 -7.12
N ILE A 107 -2.14 -3.43 -6.09
CA ILE A 107 -0.90 -2.65 -6.27
C ILE A 107 0.31 -3.43 -5.75
N LEU A 108 0.24 -3.99 -4.55
CA LEU A 108 1.39 -4.62 -3.93
C LEU A 108 1.74 -5.97 -4.59
N VAL A 109 0.77 -6.66 -5.19
CA VAL A 109 0.98 -7.86 -6.02
C VAL A 109 1.91 -7.60 -7.20
N ASN A 110 1.95 -6.37 -7.70
CA ASN A 110 2.82 -5.95 -8.82
C ASN A 110 4.22 -5.53 -8.36
N LYS A 111 4.54 -5.65 -7.06
CA LYS A 111 5.86 -5.42 -6.50
C LYS A 111 6.58 -6.75 -6.28
N SER A 112 7.88 -6.70 -6.01
CA SER A 112 8.63 -7.91 -5.70
C SER A 112 8.11 -8.57 -4.41
N ASP A 113 8.13 -9.90 -4.35
CA ASP A 113 7.69 -10.67 -3.18
C ASP A 113 8.35 -10.20 -1.88
N ALA A 114 9.65 -9.87 -1.95
CA ALA A 114 10.38 -9.35 -0.81
C ALA A 114 9.85 -7.99 -0.34
N HIS A 115 9.38 -7.12 -1.24
CA HIS A 115 8.75 -5.85 -0.86
C HIS A 115 7.35 -6.09 -0.31
N HIS A 116 6.55 -6.91 -0.99
CA HIS A 116 5.21 -7.31 -0.56
C HIS A 116 5.22 -7.86 0.87
N ASN A 117 6.01 -8.91 1.10
CA ASN A 117 6.10 -9.59 2.39
C ASN A 117 6.62 -8.68 3.51
N ARG A 118 7.54 -7.75 3.20
CA ARG A 118 8.04 -6.80 4.20
C ARG A 118 6.97 -5.78 4.60
N THR A 119 6.19 -5.28 3.65
CA THR A 119 5.12 -4.32 3.92
C THR A 119 3.99 -4.97 4.71
N VAL A 120 3.51 -6.15 4.29
CA VAL A 120 2.44 -6.88 4.99
C VAL A 120 2.84 -7.23 6.42
N LYS A 121 4.03 -7.79 6.63
CA LYS A 121 4.54 -8.10 7.98
C LYS A 121 4.69 -6.87 8.87
N ALA A 122 5.01 -5.71 8.29
CA ALA A 122 5.08 -4.47 9.04
C ALA A 122 3.68 -3.99 9.46
N TRP A 123 2.67 -4.17 8.61
CA TRP A 123 1.28 -3.87 8.97
C TRP A 123 0.73 -4.80 10.04
N GLU A 124 0.94 -6.12 9.89
CA GLU A 124 0.56 -7.11 10.90
C GLU A 124 1.18 -6.78 12.28
N ARG A 125 2.43 -6.32 12.28
CA ARG A 125 3.15 -5.99 13.52
C ARG A 125 2.70 -4.66 14.14
N ASP A 126 2.63 -3.59 13.35
CA ASP A 126 2.58 -2.23 13.90
C ASP A 126 1.24 -1.51 13.65
N VAL A 127 0.44 -1.96 12.67
CA VAL A 127 -0.76 -1.25 12.19
C VAL A 127 -2.06 -1.99 12.50
N PHE A 128 -2.06 -3.31 12.41
CA PHE A 128 -3.21 -4.17 12.67
C PHE A 128 -3.20 -4.67 14.12
N VAL A 129 -4.40 -4.96 14.64
CA VAL A 129 -4.54 -5.65 15.93
C VAL A 129 -3.92 -7.03 15.80
N GLN A 130 -3.00 -7.36 16.71
CA GLN A 130 -2.36 -8.67 16.75
C GLN A 130 -3.18 -9.65 17.59
N ASP A 131 -3.62 -10.73 16.98
CA ASP A 131 -3.89 -11.96 17.72
C ASP A 131 -2.55 -12.63 17.99
N THR A 132 -2.11 -12.67 19.26
CA THR A 132 -0.84 -13.32 19.56
C THR A 132 -0.98 -14.83 19.37
N LYS A 133 0.11 -15.50 18.96
CA LYS A 133 0.14 -16.95 18.70
C LYS A 133 -0.28 -17.82 19.89
N ASP A 134 -0.25 -17.27 21.11
CA ASP A 134 -0.62 -17.94 22.35
C ASP A 134 -2.08 -17.63 22.79
N GLY A 135 -2.89 -17.04 21.91
CA GLY A 135 -4.27 -16.63 22.23
C GLY A 135 -4.39 -15.42 23.15
N LYS A 136 -3.27 -14.73 23.46
CA LYS A 136 -3.31 -13.48 24.23
C LYS A 136 -3.72 -12.32 23.32
N LYS A 137 -4.51 -11.39 23.85
CA LYS A 137 -4.88 -10.14 23.17
C LYS A 137 -3.63 -9.27 22.96
N ASP A 138 -3.60 -8.50 21.86
CA ASP A 138 -2.59 -7.46 21.62
C ASP A 138 -2.36 -6.67 22.93
N PRO A 139 -1.11 -6.44 23.37
CA PRO A 139 -0.85 -5.62 24.54
C PRO A 139 -1.14 -4.12 24.31
N SER A 140 -1.34 -3.67 23.07
CA SER A 140 -1.63 -2.27 22.76
C SER A 140 -2.63 -2.09 21.58
N PRO A 141 -3.83 -2.68 21.63
CA PRO A 141 -4.80 -2.65 20.54
C PRO A 141 -5.27 -1.23 20.23
N GLN A 142 -5.30 -0.35 21.24
CA GLN A 142 -5.67 1.05 21.10
C GLN A 142 -4.72 1.86 20.20
N LEU A 143 -3.47 1.37 20.03
CA LEU A 143 -2.48 1.97 19.13
C LEU A 143 -2.63 1.48 17.68
N ARG A 144 -3.53 0.54 17.40
CA ARG A 144 -3.72 -0.04 16.06
C ARG A 144 -4.88 0.63 15.36
N ILE A 145 -4.74 0.80 14.04
CA ILE A 145 -5.76 1.43 13.20
C ILE A 145 -6.44 0.44 12.26
N GLY A 146 -5.99 -0.82 12.21
CA GLY A 146 -6.50 -1.84 11.30
C GLY A 146 -8.02 -1.94 11.26
N ASP A 147 -8.65 -2.04 12.43
CA ASP A 147 -10.10 -2.21 12.55
C ASP A 147 -10.87 -0.88 12.66
N LYS A 148 -10.17 0.26 12.71
CA LYS A 148 -10.80 1.58 12.65
C LYS A 148 -11.30 1.86 11.24
N TYR A 149 -12.45 2.52 11.13
CA TYR A 149 -12.94 2.99 9.83
C TYR A 149 -11.97 4.03 9.26
N ILE A 150 -11.70 3.95 7.95
CA ILE A 150 -10.65 4.75 7.31
C ILE A 150 -10.88 6.27 7.43
N ASN A 151 -12.14 6.70 7.51
CA ASN A 151 -12.55 8.10 7.73
C ASN A 151 -12.47 8.55 9.19
N ASP A 152 -12.45 7.61 10.13
CA ASP A 152 -12.41 7.88 11.57
C ASP A 152 -10.97 7.88 12.12
N ILE A 153 -9.97 7.63 11.26
CA ILE A 153 -8.55 7.65 11.62
C ILE A 153 -8.01 9.07 11.57
N THR A 154 -7.39 9.48 12.68
CA THR A 154 -6.83 10.81 12.87
C THR A 154 -5.32 10.83 12.65
N SER A 155 -4.75 12.03 12.54
CA SER A 155 -3.28 12.19 12.53
C SER A 155 -2.64 11.78 13.87
N ASP A 156 -3.36 11.92 14.99
CA ASP A 156 -2.91 11.47 16.31
C ASP A 156 -2.79 9.95 16.38
N ASP A 157 -3.71 9.21 15.76
CA ASP A 157 -3.62 7.75 15.66
C ASP A 157 -2.35 7.31 14.93
N ILE A 158 -2.03 7.95 13.80
CA ILE A 158 -0.82 7.64 13.04
C ILE A 158 0.43 8.04 13.82
N LYS A 159 0.46 9.23 14.44
CA LYS A 159 1.57 9.66 15.29
C LYS A 159 1.82 8.70 16.44
N ALA A 160 0.77 8.16 17.07
CA ALA A 160 0.88 7.19 18.15
C ALA A 160 1.59 5.89 17.69
N ILE A 161 1.27 5.38 16.49
CA ILE A 161 2.01 4.26 15.89
C ILE A 161 3.48 4.62 15.69
N LEU A 162 3.76 5.78 15.11
CA LEU A 162 5.13 6.21 14.81
C LEU A 162 5.98 6.42 16.06
N VAL A 163 5.42 7.02 17.10
CA VAL A 163 6.09 7.23 18.39
C VAL A 163 6.37 5.88 19.05
N SER A 164 5.39 4.97 19.09
CA SER A 164 5.60 3.62 19.63
C SER A 164 6.72 2.87 18.89
N MET A 165 6.82 3.02 17.57
CA MET A 165 7.93 2.45 16.78
C MET A 165 9.27 3.15 17.03
N LYS A 166 9.27 4.46 17.30
CA LYS A 166 10.47 5.23 17.65
C LYS A 166 11.02 4.81 19.02
N ASP A 167 10.15 4.61 20.01
CA ASP A 167 10.53 4.26 21.40
C ASP A 167 11.25 2.90 21.48
N ARG A 168 10.99 2.01 20.51
CA ARG A 168 11.69 0.73 20.32
C ARG A 168 12.87 0.81 19.33
N SER A 169 13.37 2.02 19.05
CA SER A 169 14.49 2.28 18.12
C SER A 169 14.26 1.80 16.67
N ALA A 170 13.01 1.72 16.23
CA ALA A 170 12.63 1.27 14.88
C ALA A 170 12.28 2.42 13.91
N THR A 171 12.95 3.57 14.04
CA THR A 171 12.67 4.83 13.31
C THR A 171 12.59 4.66 11.79
N GLU A 172 13.56 3.95 11.18
CA GLU A 172 13.56 3.70 9.73
C GLU A 172 12.42 2.78 9.27
N SER A 173 11.98 1.87 10.14
CA SER A 173 10.80 1.07 9.87
C SER A 173 9.53 1.92 10.00
N ALA A 174 9.49 2.85 10.96
CA ALA A 174 8.38 3.78 11.15
C ALA A 174 8.17 4.67 9.92
N ARG A 175 9.24 5.21 9.33
CA ARG A 175 9.16 5.96 8.06
C ARG A 175 8.54 5.14 6.94
N LYS A 176 8.91 3.87 6.80
CA LYS A 176 8.37 2.97 5.77
C LYS A 176 6.90 2.64 6.03
N VAL A 177 6.53 2.38 7.29
CA VAL A 177 5.14 2.16 7.69
C VAL A 177 4.30 3.40 7.37
N PHE A 178 4.75 4.60 7.74
CA PHE A 178 4.09 5.85 7.37
C PHE A 178 3.87 5.98 5.85
N SER A 179 4.92 5.77 5.05
CA SER A 179 4.81 5.83 3.59
C SER A 179 3.80 4.81 3.05
N SER A 180 3.76 3.60 3.62
CA SER A 180 2.80 2.57 3.21
C SER A 180 1.35 2.92 3.57
N ILE A 181 1.10 3.50 4.76
CA ILE A 181 -0.22 3.99 5.16
C ILE A 181 -0.67 5.10 4.19
N GLN A 182 0.22 6.04 3.88
CA GLN A 182 -0.08 7.12 2.93
C GLN A 182 -0.43 6.59 1.53
N LEU A 183 0.23 5.51 1.07
CA LEU A 183 -0.08 4.88 -0.21
C LEU A 183 -1.44 4.17 -0.21
N VAL A 184 -1.88 3.59 0.91
CA VAL A 184 -3.24 3.04 1.04
C VAL A 184 -4.27 4.15 0.86
N TYR A 185 -4.14 5.28 1.57
CA TYR A 185 -5.04 6.43 1.41
C TYR A 185 -5.05 6.95 -0.03
N LYS A 186 -3.88 7.17 -0.63
CA LYS A 186 -3.77 7.65 -2.02
C LYS A 186 -4.42 6.70 -3.01
N TYR A 187 -4.25 5.39 -2.83
CA TYR A 187 -4.89 4.39 -3.68
C TYR A 187 -6.41 4.42 -3.55
N ILE A 188 -6.95 4.40 -2.33
CA ILE A 188 -8.40 4.47 -2.10
C ILE A 188 -8.98 5.76 -2.68
N TYR A 189 -8.29 6.88 -2.53
CA TYR A 189 -8.70 8.17 -3.10
C TYR A 189 -8.75 8.11 -4.64
N ALA A 190 -7.82 7.39 -5.26
CA ALA A 190 -7.76 7.25 -6.71
C ALA A 190 -8.83 6.31 -7.29
N VAL A 191 -9.30 5.32 -6.52
CA VAL A 191 -10.25 4.29 -7.01
C VAL A 191 -11.68 4.47 -6.51
N GLN A 192 -11.93 5.36 -5.54
CA GLN A 192 -13.29 5.61 -5.06
C GLN A 192 -14.18 6.21 -6.16
N SER A 193 -15.46 5.82 -6.20
CA SER A 193 -16.44 6.32 -7.17
C SER A 193 -17.82 6.49 -6.55
N ASP A 194 -18.67 7.33 -7.15
CA ASP A 194 -20.07 7.52 -6.70
C ASP A 194 -20.95 6.27 -6.87
N LYS A 195 -20.47 5.25 -7.58
CA LYS A 195 -21.20 4.01 -7.84
C LYS A 195 -20.92 2.93 -6.79
N GLU A 196 -19.87 3.10 -5.99
CA GLU A 196 -19.48 2.15 -4.95
C GLU A 196 -20.40 2.32 -3.72
N PRO A 197 -20.81 1.22 -3.05
CA PRO A 197 -21.67 1.28 -1.87
C PRO A 197 -20.89 1.70 -0.60
N PHE A 198 -19.72 2.33 -0.74
CA PHE A 198 -18.81 2.65 0.35
C PHE A 198 -18.69 4.15 0.58
N GLU A 199 -18.47 4.54 1.84
CA GLU A 199 -18.21 5.92 2.21
C GLU A 199 -16.95 6.42 1.53
N LYS A 200 -17.05 7.56 0.83
CA LYS A 200 -15.89 8.20 0.22
C LYS A 200 -14.95 8.71 1.29
N ILE A 201 -13.65 8.56 1.04
CA ILE A 201 -12.65 9.25 1.83
C ILE A 201 -12.54 10.70 1.39
N THR A 202 -12.51 11.60 2.37
CA THR A 202 -12.46 13.05 2.14
C THR A 202 -11.11 13.65 2.49
N PHE A 203 -10.31 12.95 3.30
CA PHE A 203 -9.05 13.44 3.81
C PHE A 203 -8.05 12.32 4.07
N ASN A 204 -6.77 12.60 3.84
CA ASN A 204 -5.65 11.73 4.19
C ASN A 204 -4.93 12.28 5.43
N PRO A 205 -5.07 11.64 6.61
CA PRO A 205 -4.48 12.13 7.85
C PRO A 205 -2.94 12.15 7.85
N CYS A 206 -2.29 11.48 6.90
CA CYS A 206 -0.84 11.57 6.72
C CYS A 206 -0.38 12.93 6.17
N GLU A 207 -1.24 13.70 5.48
CA GLU A 207 -0.81 14.91 4.76
C GLU A 207 -0.32 16.05 5.66
N ILE A 208 -0.82 16.09 6.90
CA ILE A 208 -0.45 17.11 7.88
C ILE A 208 0.70 16.67 8.80
N ILE A 209 1.20 15.44 8.64
CA ILE A 209 2.25 14.88 9.51
C ILE A 209 3.62 15.12 8.90
N GLU A 210 4.38 15.99 9.55
CA GLU A 210 5.79 16.21 9.27
C GLU A 210 6.65 15.20 10.03
N LEU A 211 7.17 14.19 9.32
CA LEU A 211 7.93 13.09 9.92
C LEU A 211 9.12 13.55 10.77
N LYS A 212 9.76 14.66 10.43
CA LYS A 212 10.90 15.19 11.20
C LYS A 212 10.52 15.60 12.63
N PHE A 213 9.31 16.12 12.84
CA PHE A 213 8.84 16.53 14.16
C PHE A 213 8.43 15.34 15.03
N VAL A 214 8.09 14.20 14.42
CA VAL A 214 7.69 12.99 15.12
C VAL A 214 8.90 12.06 15.35
N LEU A 215 9.63 11.75 14.28
CA LEU A 215 10.69 10.76 14.25
C LEU A 215 12.11 11.33 14.39
N GLY A 216 12.26 12.65 14.38
CA GLY A 216 13.56 13.32 14.32
C GLY A 216 14.10 13.46 12.90
N GLU A 217 15.26 14.07 12.75
CA GLU A 217 15.93 14.21 11.46
C GLU A 217 16.33 12.86 10.87
N HIS A 218 16.40 12.80 9.54
CA HIS A 218 16.88 11.62 8.84
C HIS A 218 18.39 11.75 8.61
N GLU A 219 19.17 11.05 9.42
CA GLU A 219 20.62 10.93 9.19
C GLU A 219 20.89 9.94 8.05
N ILE A 220 21.38 10.43 6.92
CA ILE A 220 21.85 9.56 5.84
C ILE A 220 23.19 8.95 6.28
N LYS A 221 23.17 7.67 6.69
CA LYS A 221 24.39 6.90 7.00
C LYS A 221 24.84 6.14 5.76
N ASN A 222 25.96 6.56 5.18
CA ASN A 222 26.64 5.79 4.16
C ASN A 222 27.26 4.53 4.78
N TYR A 223 27.39 3.48 3.97
CA TYR A 223 28.11 2.30 4.42
C TYR A 223 29.59 2.64 4.65
N PRO A 224 30.21 2.11 5.72
CA PRO A 224 31.64 2.31 5.95
C PRO A 224 32.45 1.62 4.84
N ILE A 225 33.58 2.20 4.46
CA ILE A 225 34.46 1.68 3.41
C ILE A 225 35.89 1.57 3.92
N ILE A 226 36.63 0.60 3.39
CA ILE A 226 38.07 0.44 3.58
C ILE A 226 38.70 0.72 2.21
N ASP A 227 39.12 1.96 1.98
CA ASP A 227 39.58 2.46 0.68
C ASP A 227 41.09 2.70 0.60
N LYS A 228 41.78 2.74 1.73
CA LYS A 228 43.24 2.91 1.76
C LYS A 228 43.95 1.65 1.28
N PRO A 229 44.98 1.74 0.41
CA PRO A 229 45.58 0.59 -0.25
C PRO A 229 46.05 -0.52 0.71
N ARG A 230 46.73 -0.17 1.80
CA ARG A 230 47.25 -1.16 2.76
C ARG A 230 46.14 -1.86 3.55
N PRO A 231 45.21 -1.16 4.22
CA PRO A 231 44.03 -1.79 4.84
C PRO A 231 43.19 -2.61 3.87
N LEU A 232 42.97 -2.14 2.64
CA LEU A 232 42.25 -2.88 1.61
C LEU A 232 42.99 -4.16 1.21
N GLY A 233 44.32 -4.11 1.06
CA GLY A 233 45.14 -5.28 0.79
C GLY A 233 45.03 -6.34 1.89
N ILE A 234 45.05 -5.93 3.16
CA ILE A 234 44.84 -6.82 4.32
C ILE A 234 43.45 -7.47 4.24
N LEU A 235 42.40 -6.69 4.03
CA LEU A 235 41.04 -7.22 3.86
C LEU A 235 40.94 -8.28 2.76
N LEU A 236 41.55 -8.03 1.59
CA LEU A 236 41.53 -8.98 0.49
C LEU A 236 42.30 -10.27 0.82
N GLN A 237 43.41 -10.16 1.55
CA GLN A 237 44.16 -11.31 2.05
C GLN A 237 43.33 -12.11 3.07
N ASP A 238 42.70 -11.44 4.02
CA ASP A 238 41.88 -12.11 5.04
C ASP A 238 40.67 -12.83 4.40
N ILE A 239 40.04 -12.24 3.37
CA ILE A 239 38.99 -12.89 2.59
C ILE A 239 39.52 -14.14 1.88
N LYS A 240 40.75 -14.07 1.35
CA LYS A 240 41.40 -15.21 0.69
C LYS A 240 41.71 -16.33 1.70
N GLU A 241 42.02 -15.99 2.93
CA GLU A 241 42.31 -16.96 4.01
C GLU A 241 41.08 -17.45 4.77
N TYR A 242 39.91 -16.83 4.56
CA TYR A 242 38.66 -17.26 5.19
C TYR A 242 38.44 -18.77 5.01
N SER A 243 38.24 -19.45 6.14
CA SER A 243 38.15 -20.91 6.27
C SER A 243 36.72 -21.44 6.46
N GLY A 244 35.71 -20.55 6.35
CA GLY A 244 34.32 -20.97 6.37
C GLY A 244 33.85 -21.53 5.02
N ASP A 245 32.53 -21.58 4.83
CA ASP A 245 31.91 -22.14 3.63
C ASP A 245 32.46 -21.58 2.30
N THR A 246 32.74 -22.48 1.36
CA THR A 246 33.33 -22.19 0.06
C THR A 246 32.46 -21.26 -0.79
N SER A 247 31.15 -21.47 -0.88
CA SER A 247 30.25 -20.56 -1.63
C SER A 247 30.34 -19.15 -1.08
N VAL A 248 30.34 -18.99 0.25
CA VAL A 248 30.44 -17.67 0.89
C VAL A 248 31.80 -17.01 0.62
N LYS A 249 32.89 -17.78 0.69
CA LYS A 249 34.25 -17.32 0.38
C LYS A 249 34.35 -16.82 -1.06
N LEU A 250 33.89 -17.62 -2.02
CA LEU A 250 33.94 -17.27 -3.44
C LEU A 250 33.04 -16.09 -3.77
N ALA A 251 31.87 -15.99 -3.15
CA ALA A 251 31.00 -14.82 -3.27
C ALA A 251 31.68 -13.53 -2.76
N LEU A 252 32.42 -13.60 -1.64
CA LEU A 252 33.22 -12.47 -1.13
C LEU A 252 34.36 -12.09 -2.09
N LYS A 253 35.06 -13.08 -2.64
CA LYS A 253 36.09 -12.83 -3.67
C LYS A 253 35.46 -12.18 -4.91
N MET A 254 34.33 -12.68 -5.39
CA MET A 254 33.67 -12.17 -6.60
C MET A 254 33.15 -10.74 -6.41
N ILE A 255 32.52 -10.42 -5.28
CA ILE A 255 32.02 -9.06 -5.03
C ILE A 255 33.16 -8.04 -4.93
N ALA A 256 34.32 -8.45 -4.38
CA ALA A 256 35.51 -7.62 -4.31
C ALA A 256 36.18 -7.34 -5.66
N ASN A 257 35.85 -8.12 -6.70
CA ASN A 257 36.42 -7.96 -8.06
C ASN A 257 35.42 -7.37 -9.06
N THR A 258 34.11 -7.56 -8.84
CA THR A 258 33.06 -7.13 -9.79
C THR A 258 32.27 -5.92 -9.30
N PHE A 259 32.28 -5.66 -7.99
CA PHE A 259 31.58 -4.55 -7.36
C PHE A 259 30.09 -4.45 -7.72
N VAL A 260 29.43 -5.55 -8.10
CA VAL A 260 27.99 -5.57 -8.29
C VAL A 260 27.27 -5.62 -6.93
N ARG A 261 25.93 -5.54 -6.92
CA ARG A 261 25.20 -5.57 -5.65
C ARG A 261 25.32 -6.96 -5.00
N PRO A 262 25.40 -7.06 -3.66
CA PRO A 262 25.40 -8.34 -2.95
C PRO A 262 24.26 -9.28 -3.36
N THR A 263 23.07 -8.73 -3.62
CA THR A 263 21.94 -9.54 -4.10
C THR A 263 22.23 -10.17 -5.46
N ASN A 264 22.86 -9.46 -6.39
CA ASN A 264 23.20 -10.00 -7.71
C ASN A 264 24.25 -11.10 -7.62
N ILE A 265 25.28 -10.94 -6.77
CA ILE A 265 26.26 -12.01 -6.50
C ILE A 265 25.56 -13.27 -6.00
N ARG A 266 24.70 -13.13 -4.99
CA ARG A 266 24.11 -14.28 -4.31
C ARG A 266 23.08 -15.04 -5.16
N SER A 267 22.42 -14.34 -6.08
CA SER A 267 21.45 -14.93 -7.00
C SER A 267 22.02 -15.15 -8.41
N ALA A 268 23.34 -15.04 -8.58
CA ALA A 268 24.00 -15.26 -9.86
C ALA A 268 23.81 -16.71 -10.31
N ASN A 269 23.45 -16.90 -11.57
CA ASN A 269 23.29 -18.21 -12.17
C ASN A 269 24.30 -18.44 -13.30
N TRP A 270 24.63 -19.71 -13.54
CA TRP A 270 25.57 -20.11 -14.58
C TRP A 270 25.10 -19.76 -16.00
N ASP A 271 23.80 -19.72 -16.26
CA ASP A 271 23.23 -19.29 -17.54
C ASP A 271 23.42 -17.80 -17.84
N GLU A 272 23.83 -17.00 -16.85
CA GLU A 272 24.18 -15.58 -17.01
C GLU A 272 25.65 -15.38 -17.39
N ILE A 273 26.48 -16.43 -17.31
CA ILE A 273 27.93 -16.37 -17.51
C ILE A 273 28.28 -16.92 -18.89
N ASP A 274 28.95 -16.10 -19.68
CA ASP A 274 29.58 -16.50 -20.93
C ASP A 274 31.09 -16.47 -20.71
N LEU A 275 31.67 -17.66 -20.48
CA LEU A 275 33.08 -17.82 -20.19
C LEU A 275 33.96 -17.55 -21.41
N GLU A 276 33.47 -17.83 -22.61
CA GLU A 276 34.19 -17.59 -23.87
C GLU A 276 34.29 -16.09 -24.15
N ALA A 277 33.16 -15.38 -24.06
CA ALA A 277 33.13 -13.92 -24.22
C ALA A 277 33.59 -13.17 -22.95
N LYS A 278 33.96 -13.88 -21.88
CA LYS A 278 34.39 -13.33 -20.58
C LYS A 278 33.45 -12.24 -20.06
N LYS A 279 32.15 -12.52 -20.06
CA LYS A 279 31.12 -11.58 -19.63
C LYS A 279 30.10 -12.24 -18.71
N TRP A 280 29.55 -11.45 -17.80
CA TRP A 280 28.37 -11.79 -17.01
C TRP A 280 27.23 -10.83 -17.34
N SER A 281 26.15 -11.38 -17.90
CA SER A 281 24.96 -10.64 -18.29
C SER A 281 23.89 -10.73 -17.21
N ILE A 282 23.76 -9.70 -16.39
CA ILE A 282 22.78 -9.66 -15.30
C ILE A 282 21.42 -9.18 -15.87
N PRO A 283 20.36 -10.00 -15.85
CA PRO A 283 19.08 -9.65 -16.45
C PRO A 283 18.45 -8.42 -15.81
N GLY A 284 17.74 -7.63 -16.62
CA GLY A 284 17.00 -6.45 -16.15
C GLY A 284 16.00 -6.76 -15.03
N SER A 285 15.42 -7.96 -15.00
CA SER A 285 14.52 -8.43 -13.93
C SER A 285 15.20 -8.51 -12.55
N LYS A 286 16.51 -8.73 -12.50
CA LYS A 286 17.34 -8.73 -11.27
C LYS A 286 17.90 -7.34 -10.94
N MET A 287 17.57 -6.32 -11.74
CA MET A 287 18.12 -4.97 -11.64
C MET A 287 17.05 -3.96 -11.21
N LYS A 288 17.42 -3.05 -10.30
CA LYS A 288 16.52 -1.97 -9.86
C LYS A 288 16.10 -1.04 -11.02
N THR A 289 16.97 -0.86 -12.01
CA THR A 289 16.75 -0.01 -13.18
C THR A 289 15.98 -0.70 -14.30
N LYS A 290 15.66 -2.00 -14.15
CA LYS A 290 15.06 -2.85 -15.19
C LYS A 290 15.85 -2.94 -16.50
N LYS A 291 17.09 -2.45 -16.53
CA LYS A 291 18.01 -2.57 -17.66
C LYS A 291 19.03 -3.65 -17.34
N GLU A 292 19.35 -4.46 -18.35
CA GLU A 292 20.43 -5.43 -18.29
C GLU A 292 21.76 -4.73 -17.94
N LEU A 293 22.60 -5.41 -17.18
CA LEU A 293 23.96 -4.97 -16.88
C LEU A 293 24.95 -6.03 -17.36
N ILE A 294 25.84 -5.62 -18.25
CA ILE A 294 26.98 -6.45 -18.68
C ILE A 294 28.18 -6.14 -17.81
N VAL A 295 28.77 -7.18 -17.23
CA VAL A 295 29.95 -7.08 -16.37
C VAL A 295 31.10 -7.86 -17.02
N PRO A 296 32.18 -7.18 -17.46
CA PRO A 296 33.38 -7.86 -17.94
C PRO A 296 34.03 -8.71 -16.84
N LEU A 297 34.51 -9.89 -17.20
CA LEU A 297 35.13 -10.84 -16.27
C LEU A 297 36.65 -10.75 -16.36
N SER A 298 37.28 -10.25 -15.30
CA SER A 298 38.74 -10.27 -15.16
C SER A 298 39.27 -11.69 -14.99
N THR A 299 40.56 -11.89 -15.20
CA THR A 299 41.26 -13.16 -14.95
C THR A 299 40.99 -13.69 -13.53
N GLN A 300 40.98 -12.82 -12.53
CA GLN A 300 40.68 -13.18 -11.15
C GLN A 300 39.25 -13.71 -10.99
N VAL A 301 38.28 -13.09 -11.66
CA VAL A 301 36.87 -13.55 -11.63
C VAL A 301 36.73 -14.89 -12.34
N LEU A 302 37.42 -15.10 -13.46
CA LEU A 302 37.43 -16.40 -14.15
C LEU A 302 38.00 -17.51 -13.26
N CYS A 303 39.09 -17.26 -12.51
CA CYS A 303 39.61 -18.21 -11.53
C CYS A 303 38.58 -18.53 -10.44
N ILE A 304 37.87 -17.51 -9.92
CA ILE A 304 36.83 -17.69 -8.90
C ILE A 304 35.67 -18.53 -9.45
N LEU A 305 35.26 -18.29 -10.69
CA LEU A 305 34.19 -19.05 -11.35
C LEU A 305 34.62 -20.50 -11.56
N ASN A 306 35.84 -20.77 -12.00
CA ASN A 306 36.33 -22.15 -12.14
C ASN A 306 36.34 -22.89 -10.78
N GLU A 307 36.80 -22.24 -9.70
CA GLU A 307 36.74 -22.79 -8.35
C GLU A 307 35.28 -23.05 -7.89
N ALA A 308 34.35 -22.15 -8.24
CA ALA A 308 32.93 -22.32 -7.96
C ALA A 308 32.31 -23.48 -8.76
N LYS A 309 32.77 -23.68 -10.00
CA LYS A 309 32.32 -24.74 -10.90
C LYS A 309 32.71 -26.11 -10.38
N GLU A 310 33.93 -26.24 -9.85
CA GLU A 310 34.42 -27.47 -9.21
C GLU A 310 33.62 -27.77 -7.93
N TYR A 311 33.30 -26.75 -7.13
CA TYR A 311 32.59 -26.93 -5.86
C TYR A 311 31.09 -27.23 -6.03
N SER A 312 30.40 -26.47 -6.89
CA SER A 312 28.92 -26.46 -6.97
C SER A 312 28.35 -26.98 -8.29
N GLY A 313 29.21 -27.29 -9.26
CA GLY A 313 28.81 -27.63 -10.63
C GLY A 313 28.64 -26.40 -11.52
N ALA A 314 28.13 -26.63 -12.74
CA ALA A 314 28.01 -25.61 -13.79
C ALA A 314 26.54 -25.28 -14.16
N VAL A 315 25.59 -25.63 -13.30
CA VAL A 315 24.14 -25.49 -13.57
C VAL A 315 23.47 -24.82 -12.36
N GLY A 316 22.56 -23.89 -12.63
CA GLY A 316 21.84 -23.16 -11.59
C GLY A 316 22.70 -22.11 -10.90
N LEU A 317 22.61 -22.01 -9.58
CA LEU A 317 23.29 -20.98 -8.79
C LEU A 317 24.81 -21.18 -8.79
N ILE A 318 25.55 -20.10 -8.99
CA ILE A 318 27.02 -20.09 -8.87
C ILE A 318 27.46 -20.26 -7.41
N PHE A 319 26.72 -19.65 -6.48
CA PHE A 319 26.99 -19.73 -5.04
C PHE A 319 25.75 -20.21 -4.29
N PRO A 320 25.48 -21.52 -4.25
CA PRO A 320 24.36 -22.05 -3.50
C PRO A 320 24.54 -21.90 -1.99
N SER A 321 23.41 -21.94 -1.27
CA SER A 321 23.38 -21.99 0.19
C SER A 321 24.04 -23.26 0.71
N PRO A 322 24.81 -23.20 1.83
CA PRO A 322 25.34 -24.40 2.48
C PRO A 322 24.25 -25.39 2.89
N LYS A 323 23.02 -24.91 3.08
CA LYS A 323 21.86 -25.71 3.49
C LYS A 323 21.02 -26.22 2.31
N SER A 324 21.21 -25.69 1.11
CA SER A 324 20.41 -26.07 -0.06
C SER A 324 21.09 -25.66 -1.36
N LYS A 325 21.23 -26.62 -2.28
CA LYS A 325 21.79 -26.41 -3.63
C LYS A 325 20.91 -25.56 -4.54
N THR A 326 19.61 -25.42 -4.21
CA THR A 326 18.64 -24.68 -5.05
C THR A 326 18.33 -23.29 -4.50
N GLN A 327 18.84 -22.95 -3.31
CA GLN A 327 18.59 -21.65 -2.69
C GLN A 327 19.85 -20.80 -2.71
N PRO A 328 19.73 -19.49 -2.97
CA PRO A 328 20.87 -18.59 -2.92
C PRO A 328 21.38 -18.47 -1.48
N LEU A 329 22.62 -18.02 -1.34
CA LEU A 329 23.13 -17.54 -0.05
C LEU A 329 22.14 -16.56 0.62
N SER A 330 22.10 -16.54 1.95
CA SER A 330 21.24 -15.61 2.70
C SER A 330 21.73 -14.16 2.61
N ASP A 331 20.84 -13.19 2.89
CA ASP A 331 21.18 -11.75 2.88
C ASP A 331 22.37 -11.43 3.80
N ALA A 332 22.48 -12.16 4.90
CA ALA A 332 23.50 -11.97 5.90
C ALA A 332 24.77 -12.80 5.66
N ALA A 333 24.83 -13.68 4.65
CA ALA A 333 25.92 -14.67 4.52
C ALA A 333 27.31 -14.03 4.43
N MET A 334 27.52 -13.13 3.47
CA MET A 334 28.80 -12.42 3.30
C MET A 334 29.11 -11.49 4.48
N VAL A 335 28.10 -10.82 5.05
CA VAL A 335 28.29 -9.97 6.23
C VAL A 335 28.72 -10.82 7.43
N SER A 336 28.10 -11.97 7.64
CA SER A 336 28.46 -12.89 8.73
C SER A 336 29.86 -13.45 8.56
N ALA A 337 30.29 -13.73 7.32
CA ALA A 337 31.68 -14.12 7.05
C ALA A 337 32.66 -12.99 7.40
N LEU A 338 32.39 -11.73 7.01
CA LEU A 338 33.21 -10.58 7.40
C LEU A 338 33.31 -10.43 8.94
N ARG A 339 32.21 -10.67 9.67
CA ARG A 339 32.22 -10.69 11.15
C ARG A 339 33.09 -11.80 11.72
N ARG A 340 33.06 -13.00 11.12
CA ARG A 340 33.89 -14.13 11.55
C ARG A 340 35.38 -13.92 11.27
N ILE A 341 35.70 -13.21 10.18
CA ILE A 341 37.08 -12.83 9.85
C ILE A 341 37.62 -11.83 10.89
N GLY A 342 36.76 -11.02 11.50
CA GLY A 342 37.14 -10.08 12.57
C GLY A 342 36.72 -8.63 12.29
N TYR A 343 36.14 -8.35 11.14
CA TYR A 343 35.70 -6.99 10.79
C TYR A 343 34.36 -6.65 11.43
N THR A 344 34.21 -5.44 11.96
CA THR A 344 32.98 -4.92 12.58
C THR A 344 32.03 -4.27 11.56
N SER A 345 30.79 -3.98 11.98
CA SER A 345 29.80 -3.27 11.14
C SER A 345 30.10 -1.81 10.90
N SER A 346 30.99 -1.22 11.70
CA SER A 346 31.54 0.13 11.49
C SER A 346 32.71 0.16 10.52
N GLU A 347 33.31 -0.98 10.18
CA GLU A 347 34.43 -1.05 9.25
C GLU A 347 33.98 -1.46 7.85
N ILE A 348 33.19 -2.54 7.75
CA ILE A 348 32.76 -3.04 6.45
C ILE A 348 31.50 -3.92 6.52
N VAL A 349 30.68 -3.78 5.47
CA VAL A 349 29.61 -4.70 5.07
C VAL A 349 29.74 -5.10 3.60
N ALA A 350 29.01 -6.11 3.13
CA ALA A 350 29.09 -6.54 1.73
C ALA A 350 28.76 -5.43 0.70
N HIS A 351 27.89 -4.47 1.04
CA HIS A 351 27.60 -3.34 0.14
C HIS A 351 28.79 -2.36 0.00
N SER A 352 29.73 -2.36 0.93
CA SER A 352 30.85 -1.41 0.99
C SER A 352 31.80 -1.54 -0.20
N PHE A 353 31.95 -2.75 -0.76
CA PHE A 353 32.80 -2.98 -1.95
C PHE A 353 32.42 -2.07 -3.12
N ARG A 354 31.12 -1.76 -3.27
CA ARG A 354 30.66 -0.79 -4.27
C ARG A 354 31.15 0.63 -3.98
N GLY A 355 31.12 1.02 -2.71
CA GLY A 355 31.63 2.31 -2.24
C GLY A 355 33.13 2.41 -2.44
N ILE A 356 33.88 1.36 -2.07
CA ILE A 356 35.33 1.25 -2.29
C ILE A 356 35.67 1.47 -3.76
N PHE A 357 35.01 0.74 -4.68
CA PHE A 357 35.23 0.95 -6.11
C PHE A 357 34.86 2.36 -6.57
N SER A 358 33.73 2.89 -6.12
CA SER A 358 33.31 4.25 -6.50
C SER A 358 34.34 5.30 -6.06
N THR A 359 34.88 5.18 -4.85
CA THR A 359 35.91 6.08 -4.33
C THR A 359 37.20 5.94 -5.14
N ILE A 360 37.73 4.71 -5.28
CA ILE A 360 38.99 4.46 -6.00
C ILE A 360 38.88 4.87 -7.48
N ALA A 361 37.78 4.55 -8.15
CA ALA A 361 37.57 4.90 -9.55
C ALA A 361 37.51 6.42 -9.74
N HIS A 362 36.84 7.13 -8.83
CA HIS A 362 36.79 8.59 -8.84
C HIS A 362 38.17 9.22 -8.58
N GLU A 363 38.88 8.76 -7.55
CA GLU A 363 40.22 9.23 -7.20
C GLU A 363 41.26 8.93 -8.30
N SER A 364 41.08 7.85 -9.07
CA SER A 364 42.00 7.50 -10.15
C SER A 364 42.03 8.50 -11.30
N GLY A 365 41.00 9.35 -11.44
CA GLY A 365 40.83 10.29 -12.55
C GLY A 365 40.61 9.64 -13.93
N LYS A 366 40.70 8.31 -14.03
CA LYS A 366 40.55 7.54 -15.29
C LYS A 366 39.10 7.32 -15.67
N TYR A 367 38.19 7.41 -14.71
CA TYR A 367 36.77 7.15 -14.90
C TYR A 367 35.97 8.38 -14.47
N LYS A 368 35.70 9.29 -15.42
CA LYS A 368 34.72 10.35 -15.19
C LYS A 368 33.33 9.71 -15.18
N ILE A 369 32.65 9.75 -14.04
CA ILE A 369 31.23 9.43 -13.98
C ILE A 369 30.52 10.57 -14.70
N PRO A 370 29.91 10.37 -15.89
CA PRO A 370 28.98 11.35 -16.40
C PRO A 370 27.84 11.41 -15.40
N ASN A 371 27.50 12.60 -14.91
CA ASN A 371 26.23 12.79 -14.22
C ASN A 371 25.13 12.20 -15.12
N PHE A 372 24.51 11.11 -14.65
CA PHE A 372 23.45 10.31 -15.29
C PHE A 372 23.83 9.29 -16.40
N ILE A 373 23.78 8.01 -15.99
CA ILE A 373 23.31 6.80 -16.70
C ILE A 373 23.52 6.70 -18.23
N SER A 374 24.66 6.13 -18.64
CA SER A 374 24.70 5.00 -19.60
C SER A 374 26.15 4.50 -19.73
N PHE A 375 26.47 3.33 -19.19
CA PHE A 375 27.70 2.62 -19.53
C PHE A 375 27.42 1.80 -20.79
N THR A 376 27.62 2.41 -21.96
CA THR A 376 27.91 1.69 -23.19
C THR A 376 29.42 1.64 -23.35
N SER A 377 29.95 0.42 -23.38
CA SER A 377 31.23 0.01 -23.96
C SER A 377 32.42 0.96 -23.74
N VAL A 378 33.24 0.62 -22.74
CA VAL A 378 34.68 0.90 -22.83
C VAL A 378 35.37 -0.45 -22.72
N ASP A 379 36.03 -0.82 -23.81
CA ASP A 379 36.83 -2.03 -23.94
C ASP A 379 37.90 -2.10 -22.83
N ILE A 380 38.00 -3.28 -22.20
CA ILE A 380 39.11 -3.70 -21.35
C ILE A 380 39.67 -5.00 -21.94
#